data_AF-A0A381NGY2-F1
#
_entry.id   AF-A0A381NGY2-F1
#
_cell.length_a   1.000
_cell.length_b   1.000
_cell.length_c   1.000
_cell.angle_alpha   90.00
_cell.angle_beta   90.00
_cell.angle_gamma   90.00
#
_symmetry.space_group_name_H-M   'P 1'
#
loop_
_entity.id
_entity.type
_entity.pdbx_description
1 polymer ?
#
loop_
_entity_poly.entity_id
_entity_poly.type
_entity_poly.pdbx_seq_one_letter_code
_entity_poly.pdbx_strand_id
1 'polypeptide(L)'
;MGVLEEVPGITIGTADARIRDNGRDDIAVFAFDPGATVGGVYTRNNYRAAPVEIASACPGPARGFIVNSGNANAATGERGVNNAIQTC
;
A
#
# COMPACT_ATOMS: atom_id res chain seq x y z
N MET A 1 -3.70 -11.07 -18.70
CA MET A 1 -2.82 -10.30 -17.78
C MET A 1 -3.13 -8.85 -18.06
N GLY A 2 -3.58 -8.09 -17.05
CA GLY A 2 -3.93 -6.68 -17.26
C GLY A 2 -2.66 -5.86 -17.46
N VAL A 3 -2.69 -4.90 -18.38
CA VAL A 3 -1.63 -3.90 -18.52
C VAL A 3 -2.01 -2.74 -17.61
N LEU A 4 -1.08 -2.27 -16.78
CA LEU A 4 -1.23 -0.99 -16.08
C LEU A 4 -0.93 0.09 -17.11
N GLU A 5 -1.96 0.87 -17.45
CA GLU A 5 -1.82 2.03 -18.33
C GLU A 5 -0.92 3.07 -17.67
N GLU A 6 -0.06 3.69 -18.47
CA GLU A 6 0.80 4.76 -17.98
C GLU A 6 -0.03 5.99 -17.61
N VAL A 7 0.26 6.53 -16.44
CA VAL A 7 -0.31 7.81 -15.98
C VAL A 7 0.86 8.78 -15.82
N PRO A 8 0.90 9.90 -16.57
CA PRO A 8 1.95 10.89 -16.41
C PRO A 8 2.08 11.35 -14.96
N GLY A 9 3.32 11.37 -14.46
CA GLY A 9 3.63 11.71 -13.08
C GLY A 9 3.51 10.56 -12.07
N ILE A 10 3.23 9.34 -12.54
CA ILE A 10 3.21 8.12 -11.72
C ILE A 10 4.12 7.05 -12.35
N THR A 11 5.10 6.58 -11.57
CA THR A 11 5.90 5.40 -11.93
C THR A 11 5.39 4.19 -11.16
N ILE A 12 5.24 3.05 -11.82
CA ILE A 12 4.66 1.83 -11.23
C ILE A 12 5.67 0.69 -11.34
N GLY A 13 5.89 -0.03 -10.24
CA GLY A 13 6.69 -1.25 -10.20
C GLY A 13 5.93 -2.37 -9.52
N THR A 14 6.09 -3.61 -10.01
CA THR A 14 5.51 -4.81 -9.40
C THR A 14 6.59 -5.88 -9.21
N ALA A 15 6.41 -6.74 -8.23
CA ALA A 15 7.32 -7.85 -7.97
C ALA A 15 6.62 -9.00 -7.23
N ASP A 16 7.10 -10.23 -7.46
CA ASP A 16 6.80 -11.41 -6.65
C ASP A 16 7.75 -11.45 -5.44
N ALA A 17 7.24 -11.02 -4.28
CA ALA A 17 7.93 -11.09 -2.99
C ALA A 17 7.61 -12.38 -2.22
N ARG A 18 6.86 -13.31 -2.81
CA ARG A 18 6.50 -14.62 -2.25
C ARG A 18 5.76 -14.55 -0.90
N ILE A 19 4.92 -13.53 -0.69
CA ILE A 19 3.96 -13.46 0.41
C ILE A 19 2.95 -14.60 0.28
N ARG A 20 2.55 -14.93 -0.96
CA ARG A 20 1.90 -16.20 -1.28
C ARG A 20 2.65 -16.88 -2.41
N ASP A 21 2.96 -18.16 -2.22
CA ASP A 21 3.68 -18.95 -3.22
C ASP A 21 2.72 -19.43 -4.33
N ASN A 22 2.45 -18.54 -5.29
CA ASN A 22 1.57 -18.82 -6.44
C ASN A 22 2.11 -18.29 -7.79
N GLY A 23 3.36 -17.81 -7.81
CA GLY A 23 4.04 -17.30 -9.00
C GLY A 23 3.42 -16.04 -9.61
N ARG A 24 2.79 -15.19 -8.79
CA ARG A 24 2.22 -13.90 -9.20
C ARG A 24 2.87 -12.78 -8.41
N ASP A 25 3.05 -11.63 -9.06
CA ASP A 25 3.42 -10.41 -8.37
C ASP A 25 2.42 -10.11 -7.25
N ASP A 26 2.95 -9.87 -6.05
CA ASP A 26 2.18 -9.64 -4.85
C ASP A 26 2.57 -8.34 -4.13
N ILE A 27 3.52 -7.60 -4.68
CA ILE A 27 3.82 -6.21 -4.33
C ILE A 27 3.57 -5.31 -5.53
N ALA A 28 2.97 -4.15 -5.27
CA ALA A 28 2.92 -3.02 -6.19
C ALA A 28 3.41 -1.75 -5.47
N VAL A 29 4.26 -0.98 -6.14
CA VAL A 29 4.74 0.33 -5.69
C VAL A 29 4.35 1.36 -6.73
N PHE A 30 3.77 2.45 -6.26
CA PHE A 30 3.44 3.63 -7.06
C PHE A 30 4.30 4.76 -6.52
N ALA A 31 5.14 5.37 -7.35
CA ALA A 31 5.90 6.57 -7.01
C ALA A 31 5.30 7.78 -7.72
N PHE A 32 5.13 8.88 -6.99
CA PHE A 32 4.55 10.11 -7.49
C PHE A 32 5.62 11.17 -7.71
N ASP A 33 5.50 11.89 -8.81
CA ASP A 33 6.36 13.05 -9.07
C ASP A 33 6.15 14.15 -8.00
N PRO A 34 7.17 14.99 -7.76
CA PRO A 34 7.05 16.11 -6.82
C PRO A 34 5.86 17.02 -7.15
N GLY A 35 5.12 17.45 -6.12
CA GLY A 35 3.95 18.31 -6.25
C GLY A 35 2.62 17.57 -6.39
N ALA A 36 2.62 16.23 -6.39
CA ALA A 36 1.39 15.44 -6.36
C ALA A 36 0.53 15.75 -5.12
N THR A 37 -0.77 15.90 -5.34
CA THR A 37 -1.76 16.03 -4.26
C THR A 37 -2.43 14.67 -4.04
N VAL A 38 -2.48 14.24 -2.79
CA VAL A 38 -3.00 12.93 -2.41
C VAL A 38 -4.20 13.08 -1.49
N GLY A 39 -5.26 12.33 -1.78
CA GLY A 39 -6.44 12.20 -0.93
C GLY A 39 -6.77 10.72 -0.73
N GLY A 40 -7.25 10.37 0.46
CA GLY A 40 -7.61 9.00 0.82
C GLY A 40 -8.95 8.95 1.54
N VAL A 41 -9.76 7.96 1.19
CA VAL A 41 -10.93 7.55 1.97
C VAL A 41 -10.71 6.14 2.47
N TYR A 42 -11.11 5.89 3.71
CA TYR A 42 -10.80 4.65 4.41
C TYR A 42 -12.08 3.97 4.87
N THR A 43 -12.00 2.65 5.09
CA THR A 43 -13.14 1.92 5.63
C THR A 43 -13.55 2.45 6.99
N ARG A 44 -14.87 2.49 7.24
CA ARG A 44 -15.44 2.84 8.56
C ARG A 44 -15.59 1.63 9.47
N ASN A 45 -15.08 0.46 9.07
CA ASN A 45 -15.13 -0.74 9.88
C ASN A 45 -14.29 -0.57 11.16
N ASN A 46 -14.85 -0.97 12.30
CA ASN A 46 -14.17 -0.95 13.60
C ASN A 46 -12.96 -1.91 13.63
N TYR A 47 -12.97 -2.96 12.81
CA TYR A 47 -11.87 -3.93 12.67
C TYR A 47 -11.00 -3.60 11.45
N ARG A 48 -10.52 -2.36 11.39
CA ARG A 48 -9.60 -1.92 10.33
C ARG A 48 -8.20 -2.52 10.52
N ALA A 49 -7.54 -2.82 9.41
CA ALA A 49 -6.19 -3.36 9.41
C ALA A 49 -5.17 -2.27 9.81
N ALA A 50 -4.04 -2.67 10.37
CA ALA A 50 -2.94 -1.76 10.72
C ALA A 50 -2.55 -0.77 9.60
N PRO A 51 -2.39 -1.18 8.32
CA PRO A 51 -2.06 -0.25 7.24
C PRO A 51 -3.14 0.82 6.99
N VAL A 52 -4.42 0.51 7.25
CA VAL A 52 -5.50 1.49 7.11
C VAL A 52 -5.39 2.56 8.19
N GLU A 53 -5.10 2.17 9.44
CA GLU A 53 -4.94 3.12 10.53
C GLU A 53 -3.80 4.10 10.26
N ILE A 54 -2.64 3.58 9.87
CA ILE A 54 -1.45 4.38 9.57
C ILE A 54 -1.71 5.32 8.39
N ALA A 55 -2.23 4.80 7.27
CA ALA A 55 -2.51 5.63 6.11
C ALA A 55 -3.52 6.75 6.42
N SER A 56 -4.56 6.46 7.20
CA SER A 56 -5.56 7.45 7.60
C SER A 56 -5.04 8.53 8.56
N ALA A 57 -4.00 8.21 9.33
CA ALA A 57 -3.36 9.12 10.27
C ALA A 57 -2.32 10.04 9.62
N CYS A 58 -1.96 9.81 8.35
CA CYS A 58 -1.00 10.61 7.58
C CYS A 58 -1.68 11.39 6.44
N PRO A 59 -2.64 12.31 6.72
CA PRO A 59 -3.21 13.17 5.69
C PRO A 59 -2.17 14.23 5.29
N GLY A 60 -1.47 14.00 4.19
CA GLY A 60 -0.42 14.89 3.73
C GLY A 60 0.12 14.48 2.36
N PRO A 61 1.10 15.21 1.83
CA PRO A 61 1.76 14.80 0.59
C PRO A 61 2.38 13.41 0.78
N ALA A 62 2.17 12.52 -0.18
CA ALA A 62 2.84 11.23 -0.23
C ALA A 62 3.76 11.19 -1.44
N ARG A 63 4.91 10.51 -1.30
CA ARG A 63 5.81 10.22 -2.44
C ARG A 63 5.36 9.01 -3.24
N GLY A 64 4.36 8.28 -2.76
CA GLY A 64 3.94 7.04 -3.35
C GLY A 64 3.09 6.18 -2.42
N PHE A 65 2.67 5.04 -2.94
CA PHE A 65 1.98 3.99 -2.21
C PHE A 65 2.70 2.66 -2.39
N ILE A 66 2.67 1.84 -1.34
CA ILE A 66 3.08 0.45 -1.38
C ILE A 66 1.88 -0.42 -1.01
N VAL A 67 1.60 -1.40 -1.85
CA VAL A 67 0.48 -2.33 -1.69
C VAL A 67 1.02 -3.74 -1.77
N ASN A 68 0.68 -4.55 -0.78
CA ASN A 68 0.90 -5.98 -0.84
C ASN A 68 -0.44 -6.71 -1.01
N SER A 69 -0.39 -7.87 -1.65
CA SER A 69 -1.49 -8.83 -1.69
C SER A 69 -1.12 -10.09 -0.90
N GLY A 70 -2.07 -10.99 -0.72
CA GLY A 70 -1.86 -12.27 -0.04
C GLY A 70 -1.84 -12.23 1.48
N ASN A 71 -1.60 -11.07 2.11
CA ASN A 71 -1.70 -10.84 3.55
C ASN A 71 -2.30 -9.46 3.84
N ALA A 72 -3.42 -9.41 4.55
CA ALA A 72 -4.12 -8.16 4.84
C ALA A 72 -3.49 -7.33 5.98
N ASN A 73 -2.62 -7.94 6.79
CA ASN A 73 -2.11 -7.36 8.04
C ASN A 73 -3.23 -6.82 8.95
N ALA A 74 -4.31 -7.60 9.10
CA ALA A 74 -5.48 -7.27 9.90
C ALA A 74 -5.51 -8.11 11.18
N ALA A 75 -5.98 -7.53 12.29
CA ALA A 75 -6.05 -8.20 13.61
C ALA A 75 -4.70 -8.79 14.08
N THR A 76 -3.59 -8.15 13.73
CA THR A 76 -2.20 -8.57 14.01
C THR A 76 -1.58 -7.87 15.22
N GLY A 77 -2.33 -6.98 15.88
CA GLY A 77 -1.89 -6.23 17.07
C GLY A 77 -0.72 -5.29 16.80
N GLU A 78 0.05 -4.99 17.84
CA GLU A 78 1.20 -4.07 17.80
C GLU A 78 2.25 -4.46 16.76
N ARG A 79 2.52 -5.77 16.61
CA ARG A 79 3.42 -6.27 15.56
C ARG A 79 2.96 -5.84 14.17
N GLY A 80 1.65 -5.90 13.91
CA GLY A 80 1.07 -5.47 12.64
C GLY A 80 1.28 -3.99 12.36
N VAL A 81 1.13 -3.16 13.39
CA VAL A 81 1.39 -1.71 13.32
C VAL A 81 2.86 -1.45 13.01
N ASN A 82 3.78 -2.07 13.76
CA ASN A 82 5.22 -1.90 13.56
C ASN A 82 5.68 -2.35 12.17
N ASN A 83 5.19 -3.50 11.70
CA ASN A 83 5.49 -3.99 10.35
C ASN A 83 5.04 -2.99 9.27
N ALA A 84 3.85 -2.42 9.42
CA ALA A 84 3.32 -1.45 8.47
C ALA A 84 4.10 -0.12 8.51
N ILE A 85 4.53 0.34 9.69
CA ILE A 85 5.41 1.52 9.82
C ILE A 85 6.75 1.27 9.15
N GLN A 86 7.39 0.10 9.39
CA GLN A 86 8.68 -0.24 8.77
C GLN A 86 8.63 -0.34 7.24
N THR A 87 7.44 -0.54 6.68
CA THR A 87 7.23 -0.61 5.23
C THR A 87 7.09 0.78 4.59
N CYS A 88 6.71 1.81 5.36
CA CYS A 88 6.48 3.18 4.89
C CYS A 88 7.76 4.04 4.98
#